data_AF-A0A2H9L954-F1
#
_entry.id   AF-A0A2H9L954-F1
#
_cell.length_a   1.000
_cell.length_b   1.000
_cell.length_c   1.000
_cell.angle_alpha   90.00
_cell.angle_beta   90.00
_cell.angle_gamma   90.00
#
_symmetry.space_group_name_H-M   'P 1'
#
loop_
_entity.id
_entity.type
_entity.pdbx_description
1 polymer ?
#
loop_
_entity_poly.entity_id
_entity_poly.type
_entity_poly.pdbx_seq_one_letter_code
_entity_poly.pdbx_strand_id
1 'polypeptide(L)'
;MFRWTEYRPFKQGAQTVLSPLESEIMEILWKEKKATARHIYNRLKVKHSISRSAVNATMNGLCKRGLLSTKLSKGKGGLKYIYRIKLSRGRFEREVVDKIIDSLFESYKRTAQKKMKEKLRRV
;
A
#
# COMPACT_ATOMS: atom_id res chain seq x y z
N MET A 1 -4.81 -12.03 3.04
CA MET A 1 -3.99 -11.72 1.85
C MET A 1 -4.26 -10.28 1.43
N PHE A 2 -3.25 -9.54 1.00
CA PHE A 2 -3.43 -8.19 0.47
C PHE A 2 -4.26 -8.23 -0.81
N ARG A 3 -5.17 -7.26 -0.99
CA ARG A 3 -6.00 -7.15 -2.19
C ARG A 3 -5.87 -5.76 -2.81
N TRP A 4 -5.69 -5.74 -4.13
CA TRP A 4 -5.80 -4.56 -4.98
C TRP A 4 -6.65 -4.91 -6.20
N THR A 5 -7.26 -3.88 -6.79
CA THR A 5 -8.21 -4.00 -7.90
C THR A 5 -7.57 -3.72 -9.26
N GLU A 6 -6.58 -2.83 -9.31
CA GLU A 6 -5.97 -2.36 -10.56
C GLU A 6 -4.45 -2.30 -10.42
N TYR A 7 -3.74 -2.67 -11.49
CA TYR A 7 -2.31 -2.46 -11.65
C TYR A 7 -2.05 -1.41 -12.73
N ARG A 8 -1.21 -0.41 -12.43
CA ARG A 8 -0.89 0.73 -13.28
C ARG A 8 0.58 0.67 -13.70
N PRO A 9 0.91 0.14 -14.89
CA PRO A 9 2.29 -0.07 -15.32
C PRO A 9 3.08 1.24 -15.52
N PHE A 10 2.41 2.38 -15.70
CA PHE A 10 3.04 3.68 -15.90
C PHE A 10 3.36 4.42 -14.58
N LYS A 11 2.90 3.90 -13.44
CA LYS A 11 3.22 4.44 -12.12
C LYS A 11 4.45 3.72 -11.56
N GLN A 12 5.03 4.28 -10.50
CA GLN A 12 6.23 3.73 -9.86
C GLN A 12 5.97 3.34 -8.41
N GLY A 13 6.68 2.32 -7.93
CA GLY A 13 6.60 1.85 -6.55
C GLY A 13 5.19 1.47 -6.12
N ALA A 14 4.78 1.91 -4.92
CA ALA A 14 3.48 1.57 -4.36
C ALA A 14 2.29 2.15 -5.15
N GLN A 15 2.48 3.23 -5.91
CA GLN A 15 1.42 3.85 -6.73
C GLN A 15 0.98 2.97 -7.92
N THR A 16 1.72 1.91 -8.21
CA THR A 16 1.30 0.92 -9.21
C THR A 16 -0.01 0.22 -8.82
N VAL A 17 -0.30 0.06 -7.52
CA VAL A 17 -1.49 -0.66 -7.02
C VAL A 17 -2.26 0.09 -5.93
N LEU A 18 -1.69 1.19 -5.41
CA LEU A 18 -2.30 2.09 -4.45
C LEU A 18 -2.61 3.44 -5.11
N SER A 19 -3.63 4.13 -4.64
CA SER A 19 -3.85 5.53 -4.99
C SER A 19 -2.70 6.42 -4.48
N PRO A 20 -2.54 7.66 -4.99
CA PRO A 20 -1.52 8.58 -4.51
C PRO A 20 -1.56 8.78 -2.99
N LEU A 21 -2.76 9.05 -2.44
CA LEU A 21 -2.96 9.25 -1.00
C LEU A 21 -2.65 7.97 -0.19
N GLU A 22 -3.11 6.80 -0.64
CA GLU A 22 -2.81 5.53 0.01
C GLU A 22 -1.30 5.24 0.03
N SER A 23 -0.61 5.54 -1.07
CA SER A 23 0.83 5.36 -1.19
C SER A 23 1.59 6.23 -0.21
N GLU A 24 1.26 7.52 -0.11
CA GLU A 24 1.88 8.43 0.83
C GLU A 24 1.65 8.03 2.29
N ILE A 25 0.42 7.60 2.62
CA ILE A 25 0.10 7.07 3.95
C ILE A 25 0.95 5.84 4.27
N MET A 26 1.07 4.90 3.32
CA MET A 26 1.86 3.68 3.51
C MET A 26 3.35 3.97 3.64
N GLU A 27 3.89 4.94 2.89
CA GLU A 27 5.29 5.38 3.01
C GLU A 27 5.61 5.94 4.40
N ILE A 28 4.70 6.74 4.98
CA ILE A 28 4.84 7.21 6.36
C ILE A 28 4.79 6.03 7.33
N LEU A 29 3.82 5.12 7.16
CA LEU A 29 3.64 3.99 8.07
C LEU A 29 4.77 2.96 7.97
N TRP A 30 5.36 2.71 6.80
CA TRP A 30 6.53 1.84 6.65
C TRP A 30 7.74 2.34 7.42
N LYS A 31 7.88 3.66 7.56
CA LYS A 31 8.93 4.30 8.38
C LYS A 31 8.57 4.26 9.86
N GLU A 32 7.37 4.71 10.23
CA GLU A 32 6.98 4.93 11.64
C GLU A 32 6.42 3.67 12.34
N LYS A 33 6.12 2.60 11.59
CA LYS A 33 5.54 1.31 12.03
C LYS A 33 4.12 1.36 12.60
N LYS A 34 3.74 2.45 13.25
CA LYS A 34 2.40 2.68 13.80
C LYS A 34 2.10 4.17 13.85
N ALA A 35 0.85 4.54 13.62
CA ALA A 35 0.41 5.93 13.74
C ALA A 35 -1.08 6.02 14.09
N THR A 36 -1.51 7.20 14.54
CA THR A 36 -2.93 7.54 14.63
C THR A 36 -3.34 8.30 13.38
N ALA A 37 -4.62 8.29 13.03
CA ALA A 37 -5.10 9.09 11.90
C ALA A 37 -4.86 10.60 12.07
N ARG A 38 -4.84 11.10 13.32
CA ARG A 38 -4.46 12.49 13.63
C ARG A 38 -3.02 12.78 13.23
N HIS A 39 -2.11 11.86 13.55
CA HIS A 39 -0.69 11.98 13.22
C HIS A 39 -0.48 12.00 11.71
N ILE A 40 -1.09 11.05 11.00
CA ILE A 40 -1.05 11.00 9.52
C ILE A 40 -1.62 12.27 8.90
N TYR A 41 -2.78 12.72 9.38
CA TYR A 41 -3.40 13.98 8.93
C TYR A 41 -2.46 15.18 9.12
N ASN A 42 -1.82 15.30 10.28
CA ASN A 42 -0.89 16.39 10.55
C ASN A 42 0.33 16.40 9.60
N ARG A 43 0.79 15.23 9.16
CA ARG A 43 1.88 15.11 8.17
C ARG A 43 1.42 15.48 6.76
N LEU A 44 0.21 15.07 6.39
CA LEU A 44 -0.31 15.24 5.03
C LEU A 44 -0.89 16.64 4.76
N LYS A 45 -1.50 17.29 5.76
CA LYS A 45 -2.13 18.61 5.61
C LYS A 45 -1.16 19.72 5.17
N VAL A 46 0.14 19.51 5.36
CA VAL A 46 1.19 20.46 4.94
C VAL A 46 1.35 20.46 3.41
N LYS A 47 1.06 19.33 2.77
CA LYS A 47 1.24 19.11 1.33
C LYS A 47 -0.07 19.07 0.55
N HIS A 48 -1.16 18.70 1.21
CA HIS A 48 -2.45 18.45 0.57
C HIS A 48 -3.58 19.15 1.32
N SER A 49 -4.50 19.77 0.57
CA SER A 49 -5.78 20.25 1.12
C SER A 49 -6.76 19.08 1.22
N ILE A 50 -6.60 18.27 2.27
CA ILE A 50 -7.47 17.10 2.54
C ILE A 50 -8.15 17.23 3.89
N SER A 51 -9.34 16.66 4.00
CA SER A 51 -10.05 16.60 5.28
C SER A 51 -9.51 15.46 6.17
N ARG A 52 -9.67 15.60 7.48
CA ARG A 52 -9.33 14.53 8.42
C ARG A 52 -10.22 13.29 8.25
N SER A 53 -11.47 13.47 7.81
CA SER A 53 -12.37 12.36 7.49
C SER A 53 -11.88 11.56 6.29
N ALA A 54 -11.31 12.21 5.26
CA ALA A 54 -10.70 11.53 4.13
C ALA A 54 -9.54 10.64 4.56
N VAL A 55 -8.64 11.15 5.42
CA VAL A 55 -7.54 10.34 5.98
C VAL A 55 -8.08 9.13 6.74
N ASN A 56 -9.11 9.31 7.58
CA ASN A 56 -9.74 8.19 8.29
C ASN A 56 -10.31 7.14 7.31
N ALA A 57 -11.02 7.58 6.29
CA ALA A 57 -11.61 6.70 5.28
C ALA A 57 -10.53 5.90 4.53
N THR A 58 -9.44 6.56 4.12
CA THR A 58 -8.32 5.90 3.45
C THR A 58 -7.60 4.90 4.36
N MET A 59 -7.32 5.28 5.62
CA MET A 59 -6.71 4.37 6.60
C MET A 59 -7.59 3.14 6.85
N ASN A 60 -8.91 3.31 6.92
CA ASN A 60 -9.85 2.20 7.04
C ASN A 60 -9.90 1.33 5.78
N GLY A 61 -9.82 1.93 4.59
CA GLY A 61 -9.68 1.21 3.33
C GLY A 61 -8.42 0.33 3.29
N LEU A 62 -7.28 0.87 3.74
CA LEU A 62 -6.02 0.12 3.86
C LEU A 62 -6.11 -1.04 4.88
N CYS A 63 -6.88 -0.88 5.96
CA CYS A 63 -7.20 -1.98 6.87
C CYS A 63 -8.03 -3.07 6.18
N LYS A 64 -9.09 -2.70 5.45
CA LYS A 64 -9.95 -3.65 4.71
C LYS A 64 -9.15 -4.42 3.65
N ARG A 65 -8.18 -3.76 3.01
CA ARG A 65 -7.27 -4.36 2.03
C ARG A 65 -6.16 -5.19 2.66
N GLY A 66 -6.02 -5.18 3.99
CA GLY A 66 -5.07 -5.99 4.73
C GLY A 66 -3.64 -5.45 4.82
N LEU A 67 -3.38 -4.19 4.43
CA LEU A 67 -2.06 -3.57 4.59
C LEU A 67 -1.82 -3.11 6.03
N LEU A 68 -2.89 -2.66 6.69
CA LEU A 68 -2.87 -2.15 8.05
C LEU A 68 -3.74 -3.01 8.97
N SER A 69 -3.45 -2.92 10.26
CA SER A 69 -4.32 -3.39 11.34
C SER A 69 -4.63 -2.22 12.25
N THR A 70 -5.84 -2.17 12.79
CA THR A 70 -6.24 -1.15 13.77
C THR A 70 -6.42 -1.80 15.13
N LYS A 71 -5.98 -1.13 16.19
CA LYS A 71 -6.24 -1.50 17.58
C LYS A 71 -6.72 -0.28 18.35
N LEU A 72 -7.72 -0.48 19.21
CA LEU A 72 -8.14 0.51 20.18
C LEU A 72 -7.11 0.59 21.30
N SER A 73 -6.70 1.81 21.65
CA SER A 73 -5.83 2.10 22.78
C SER A 73 -6.47 3.18 23.63
N LYS A 74 -6.43 2.99 24.95
CA LYS A 74 -6.73 4.08 25.91
C LYS A 74 -5.57 5.07 25.90
N GLY A 75 -5.87 6.36 26.01
CA GLY A 75 -4.88 7.43 26.17
C GLY A 75 -5.47 8.62 26.91
N LYS A 76 -4.64 9.64 27.15
CA LYS A 76 -5.12 10.93 27.68
C LYS A 76 -6.12 11.53 26.68
N GLY A 77 -7.39 11.66 27.07
CA GLY A 77 -8.49 12.10 26.21
C GLY A 77 -9.37 10.99 25.60
N GLY A 78 -9.31 9.75 26.11
CA GLY A 78 -10.24 8.68 25.76
C GLY A 78 -9.68 7.59 24.85
N LEU A 79 -10.57 6.91 24.12
CA LEU A 79 -10.22 5.83 23.19
C LEU A 79 -9.69 6.40 21.87
N LYS A 80 -8.57 5.85 21.38
CA LYS A 80 -8.00 6.20 20.08
C LYS A 80 -7.65 4.96 19.27
N TYR A 81 -7.88 5.02 17.97
CA TYR A 81 -7.42 4.00 17.03
C TYR A 81 -5.94 4.20 16.71
N ILE A 82 -5.16 3.14 16.93
CA ILE A 82 -3.76 3.05 16.51
C ILE A 82 -3.69 2.08 15.34
N TYR A 83 -3.22 2.59 14.21
CA TYR A 83 -2.98 1.80 13.02
C TYR A 83 -1.54 1.31 13.04
N ARG A 84 -1.34 0.02 12.76
CA ARG A 84 -0.04 -0.63 12.69
C ARG A 84 0.09 -1.32 11.35
N ILE A 85 1.29 -1.29 10.77
CA ILE A 85 1.53 -2.05 9.54
C ILE A 85 1.35 -3.54 9.79
N LYS A 86 0.59 -4.17 8.89
CA LYS A 86 0.44 -5.63 8.80
C LYS A 86 1.32 -6.19 7.70
N LEU A 87 1.56 -5.41 6.64
CA LEU A 87 2.39 -5.79 5.50
C LEU A 87 3.61 -4.88 5.40
N SER A 88 4.81 -5.46 5.53
CA SER A 88 6.07 -4.72 5.36
C SER A 88 6.26 -4.33 3.88
N ARG A 89 7.09 -3.31 3.62
CA ARG A 89 7.38 -2.84 2.26
C ARG A 89 7.91 -3.95 1.36
N GLY A 90 8.94 -4.68 1.79
CA GLY A 90 9.50 -5.77 0.99
C GLY A 90 8.52 -6.93 0.78
N ARG A 91 7.62 -7.20 1.74
CA ARG A 91 6.57 -8.21 1.55
C ARG A 91 5.48 -7.72 0.58
N PHE A 92 5.13 -6.44 0.65
CA PHE A 92 4.22 -5.81 -0.31
C PHE A 92 4.78 -5.88 -1.74
N GLU A 93 6.04 -5.50 -1.94
CA GLU A 93 6.70 -5.55 -3.24
C GLU A 93 6.72 -6.97 -3.81
N ARG A 94 7.08 -7.97 -2.99
CA ARG A 94 7.02 -9.39 -3.38
C ARG A 94 5.61 -9.83 -3.76
N GLU A 95 4.61 -9.61 -2.90
CA GLU A 95 3.23 -10.01 -3.18
C GLU A 95 2.68 -9.33 -4.46
N VAL A 96 3.10 -8.10 -4.76
CA VAL A 96 2.75 -7.40 -6.01
C VAL A 96 3.41 -8.06 -7.22
N VAL A 97 4.72 -8.28 -7.16
CA VAL A 97 5.48 -8.89 -8.26
C VAL A 97 4.99 -10.30 -8.56
N ASP A 98 4.82 -11.13 -7.53
CA ASP A 98 4.36 -12.52 -7.64
C ASP A 98 3.02 -12.58 -8.39
N LYS A 99 2.03 -11.80 -7.93
CA LYS A 99 0.69 -11.82 -8.57
C LYS A 99 0.71 -11.35 -10.02
N ILE A 100 1.57 -10.36 -10.35
CA ILE A 100 1.69 -9.89 -11.73
C ILE A 100 2.32 -10.97 -12.59
N ILE A 101 3.43 -11.55 -12.13
CA ILE A 101 4.12 -12.65 -12.83
C ILE A 101 3.13 -13.79 -13.06
N ASP A 102 2.48 -14.27 -12.01
CA ASP A 102 1.48 -15.34 -12.08
C ASP A 102 0.40 -15.02 -13.12
N SER A 103 -0.19 -13.81 -13.06
CA SER A 103 -1.22 -13.41 -14.02
C SER A 103 -0.74 -13.37 -15.49
N LEU A 104 0.53 -12.99 -15.71
CA LEU A 104 1.15 -12.97 -17.05
C LEU A 104 1.41 -14.39 -17.55
N PHE A 105 1.84 -15.30 -16.67
CA PHE A 105 2.06 -16.70 -17.01
C PHE A 105 0.75 -17.46 -17.23
N GLU A 106 -0.29 -17.15 -16.48
CA GLU A 106 -1.64 -17.71 -16.66
C GLU A 106 -2.27 -17.23 -17.98
N SER A 107 -2.19 -15.93 -18.27
CA SER A 107 -2.86 -15.34 -19.44
C SER A 107 -2.07 -15.44 -20.74
N TYR A 108 -0.72 -15.39 -20.66
CA TYR A 108 0.15 -15.21 -21.82
C TYR A 108 1.42 -16.08 -21.77
N LYS A 109 1.33 -17.30 -21.21
CA LYS A 109 2.46 -18.20 -20.91
C LYS A 109 3.65 -18.14 -21.89
N ARG A 110 3.43 -18.47 -23.17
CA ARG A 110 4.51 -18.53 -24.18
C ARG A 110 5.17 -17.17 -24.42
N THR A 111 4.36 -16.12 -24.54
CA THR A 111 4.84 -14.75 -24.79
C THR A 111 5.57 -14.21 -23.56
N ALA A 112 5.04 -14.43 -22.36
CA ALA A 112 5.65 -14.04 -21.10
C ALA A 112 7.02 -14.71 -20.92
N GLN A 113 7.12 -16.03 -21.14
CA GLN A 113 8.39 -16.78 -21.10
C GLN A 113 9.43 -16.23 -22.07
N LYS A 114 9.06 -16.04 -23.35
CA LYS A 114 9.97 -15.52 -24.36
C LYS A 114 10.48 -14.13 -24.00
N LYS A 115 9.56 -13.21 -23.64
CA LYS A 115 9.91 -11.83 -23.29
C LYS A 115 10.74 -11.72 -22.02
N MET A 116 10.48 -12.56 -21.02
CA MET A 116 11.27 -12.58 -19.80
C MET A 116 12.70 -13.09 -20.05
N LYS A 117 12.85 -14.15 -20.86
CA LYS A 117 14.17 -14.66 -21.29
C LYS A 117 14.96 -13.62 -22.10
N GLU A 118 14.29 -12.88 -22.98
CA GLU A 118 14.91 -11.78 -23.74
C GLU A 118 15.42 -10.65 -22.82
N LYS A 119 14.65 -10.28 -21.79
CA LYS A 119 15.02 -9.23 -20.83
C LYS A 119 16.10 -9.66 -19.86
N LEU A 120 16.04 -10.88 -19.32
CA LEU A 120 17.03 -11.42 -18.37
C LEU A 120 18.42 -11.58 -18.98
N ARG A 121 18.54 -11.68 -20.31
CA ARG A 121 19.83 -11.69 -21.02
C ARG A 121 20.48 -10.31 -21.15
N ARG A 122 19.73 -9.24 -20.86
CA ARG A 122 20.18 -7.83 -21.01
C ARG A 122 20.55 -7.17 -19.68
N VAL A 123 20.31 -7.85 -18.56
CA VAL A 123 20.65 -7.43 -17.20
C VAL A 123 21.87 -8.24 -16.76
#